data_AF-A0AAV2ADQ4-F1
#
_entry.id   AF-A0AAV2ADQ4-F1
#
_cell.length_a   1.000
_cell.length_b   1.000
_cell.length_c   1.000
_cell.angle_alpha   90.00
_cell.angle_beta   90.00
_cell.angle_gamma   90.00
#
_symmetry.space_group_name_H-M   'P 1'
#
loop_
_entity.id
_entity.type
_entity.pdbx_description
1 polymer ?
#
loop_
_entity_poly.entity_id
_entity_poly.type
_entity_poly.pdbx_seq_one_letter_code
_entity_poly.pdbx_strand_id
1 'polypeptide(L)' 'MVNNVSTSNASELLLLADTHSDTQLKENAEDFIFQNEEEVFGSEEWERLIETNPQLVIKTMHLKYKKKRRCK' A
#
# COMPACT_ATOMS: atom_id res chain seq x y z
N MET A 1 -7.94 -0.44 19.39
CA MET A 1 -8.75 -1.31 18.50
C MET A 1 -7.79 -1.78 17.42
N VAL A 2 -7.64 -3.09 17.26
CA VAL A 2 -6.79 -3.64 16.19
C VAL A 2 -7.58 -3.41 14.91
N ASN A 3 -7.19 -2.40 14.12
CA ASN A 3 -7.71 -2.27 12.77
C ASN A 3 -7.15 -3.48 12.01
N ASN A 4 -7.96 -4.53 11.85
CA ASN A 4 -7.57 -5.67 11.05
C ASN A 4 -7.37 -5.16 9.62
N VAL A 5 -6.11 -5.12 9.18
CA VAL A 5 -5.78 -4.81 7.80
C VAL A 5 -6.42 -5.90 6.94
N SER A 6 -7.24 -5.49 5.98
CA SER A 6 -7.86 -6.32 4.97
C SER A 6 -7.49 -5.78 3.60
N THR A 7 -7.63 -6.60 2.58
CA THR A 7 -7.42 -6.20 1.18
C THR A 7 -8.28 -5.01 0.77
N SER A 8 -9.52 -4.94 1.28
CA SER A 8 -10.45 -3.83 1.06
C SER A 8 -10.06 -2.50 1.73
N ASN A 9 -9.28 -2.51 2.81
CA ASN A 9 -8.89 -1.28 3.53
C ASN A 9 -7.40 -0.92 3.37
N ALA A 10 -6.62 -1.77 2.69
CA ALA A 10 -5.18 -1.59 2.53
C ALA A 10 -4.82 -0.28 1.81
N SER A 11 -5.55 0.06 0.74
CA SER A 11 -5.35 1.31 -0.02
C SER A 11 -5.64 2.55 0.83
N GLU A 12 -6.71 2.52 1.63
CA GLU A 12 -7.08 3.61 2.54
C GLU A 12 -6.05 3.77 3.67
N LEU A 13 -5.60 2.66 4.27
CA LEU A 13 -4.57 2.68 5.31
C LEU A 13 -3.24 3.22 4.80
N LEU A 14 -2.83 2.85 3.58
CA LEU A 14 -1.65 3.40 2.94
C LEU A 14 -1.76 4.92 2.76
N LEU A 15 -2.92 5.40 2.31
CA LEU A 15 -3.18 6.82 2.13
C LEU A 15 -3.16 7.59 3.46
N LEU A 16 -3.81 7.05 4.49
CA LEU A 16 -3.81 7.65 5.83
C LEU A 16 -2.39 7.71 6.38
N ALA A 17 -1.61 6.64 6.26
CA ALA A 17 -0.23 6.61 6.72
C ALA A 17 0.65 7.63 6.00
N ASP A 18 0.52 7.76 4.68
CA ASP A 18 1.24 8.77 3.89
C ASP A 18 0.85 10.19 4.29
N THR A 19 -0.45 10.45 4.45
CA THR A 19 -1.01 11.76 4.82
C THR A 19 -0.52 12.21 6.20
N HIS A 20 -0.43 11.28 7.15
CA HIS A 20 0.02 11.56 8.51
C HIS A 20 1.54 11.44 8.69
N SER A 21 2.29 11.13 7.62
CA SER A 21 3.73 10.85 7.68
C SER A 21 4.10 9.77 8.71
N ASP A 22 3.18 8.84 8.97
CA ASP A 22 3.40 7.72 9.88
C ASP A 22 4.18 6.63 9.13
N THR A 23 5.50 6.68 9.30
CA THR A 23 6.41 5.79 8.57
C THR A 23 6.21 4.33 8.97
N GLN A 24 5.96 4.05 10.25
CA GLN A 24 5.78 2.67 10.71
C GLN A 24 4.47 2.08 10.19
N LEU A 25 3.38 2.84 10.24
CA LEU A 25 2.10 2.41 9.67
C LEU A 25 2.22 2.22 8.16
N LYS A 26 2.94 3.11 7.47
CA LYS A 26 3.14 3.03 6.03
C LYS A 26 3.91 1.77 5.64
N GLU A 27 5.00 1.45 6.34
CA GLU A 27 5.77 0.23 6.11
C GLU A 27 4.91 -1.03 6.32
N ASN A 28 4.11 -1.07 7.38
CA ASN A 28 3.20 -2.18 7.66
C ASN A 28 2.11 -2.33 6.58
N ALA A 29 1.53 -1.21 6.12
CA ALA A 29 0.54 -1.21 5.04
C ALA A 29 1.17 -1.70 3.72
N GLU A 30 2.34 -1.19 3.36
CA GLU A 30 3.07 -1.62 2.16
C GLU A 30 3.43 -3.12 2.21
N ASP A 31 3.87 -3.63 3.36
CA ASP A 31 4.18 -5.06 3.51
C ASP A 31 2.93 -5.94 3.37
N PHE A 32 1.80 -5.53 3.95
CA PHE A 32 0.54 -6.23 3.76
C PHE A 32 0.08 -6.21 2.29
N ILE A 33 0.19 -5.06 1.62
CA ILE A 33 -0.15 -4.91 0.20
C ILE A 33 0.70 -5.83 -0.65
N PHE A 34 2.02 -5.90 -0.41
CA PHE A 34 2.90 -6.76 -1.19
C PHE A 34 2.69 -8.25 -0.93
N GLN A 35 2.22 -8.63 0.26
CA GLN A 35 1.84 -10.02 0.57
C GLN A 35 0.52 -10.43 -0.12
N ASN A 36 -0.39 -9.48 -0.35
CA ASN A 36 -1.71 -9.70 -0.94
C ASN A 36 -1.85 -9.01 -2.31
N GLU A 37 -0.75 -8.95 -3.07
CA GLU A 37 -0.60 -8.04 -4.21
C GLU A 37 -1.62 -8.26 -5.33
N GLU A 38 -2.03 -9.51 -5.60
CA GLU A 38 -3.01 -9.80 -6.64
C GLU A 38 -4.40 -9.25 -6.29
N GLU A 39 -4.85 -9.44 -5.05
CA GLU A 39 -6.16 -9.00 -4.59
C GLU A 39 -6.21 -7.48 -4.42
N VAL A 40 -5.15 -6.89 -3.84
CA VAL A 40 -5.11 -5.43 -3.63
C VAL A 40 -4.97 -4.69 -4.95
N PHE A 41 -4.04 -5.07 -5.83
CA PHE A 41 -3.83 -4.31 -7.06
C PHE A 41 -4.94 -4.48 -8.10
N GLY A 42 -5.77 -5.52 -7.97
CA GLY A 42 -6.97 -5.71 -8.77
C GLY A 42 -8.24 -5.11 -8.16
N SER A 43 -8.15 -4.42 -7.02
CA SER A 43 -9.31 -3.90 -6.30
C SER A 43 -9.75 -2.52 -6.77
N GLU A 44 -11.05 -2.22 -6.67
CA GLU A 44 -11.59 -0.89 -6.97
C GLU A 44 -10.97 0.19 -6.06
N GLU A 45 -10.62 -0.14 -4.82
CA GLU A 45 -9.99 0.79 -3.89
C GLU A 45 -8.58 1.19 -4.34
N TRP A 46 -7.83 0.25 -4.92
CA TRP A 46 -6.54 0.56 -5.53
C TRP A 46 -6.70 1.41 -6.79
N GLU A 47 -7.69 1.12 -7.64
CA GLU A 47 -8.03 1.96 -8.80
C GLU A 47 -8.38 3.40 -8.37
N ARG A 48 -9.22 3.57 -7.35
CA ARG A 48 -9.54 4.90 -6.79
C ARG A 48 -8.30 5.60 -6.22
N LEU A 49 -7.36 4.86 -5.65
CA LEU A 49 -6.11 5.43 -5.17
C LEU A 49 -5.21 5.90 -6.32
N ILE A 50 -5.21 5.21 -7.47
CA ILE A 50 -4.53 5.65 -8.70
C ILE A 50 -5.10 6.99 -9.16
N GLU A 51 -6.42 7.14 -9.17
CA GLU A 51 -7.10 8.36 -9.62
C GLU A 51 -6.85 9.55 -8.69
N THR A 52 -6.94 9.32 -7.38
CA THR A 52 -6.87 10.39 -6.37
C THR A 52 -5.43 10.74 -5.99
N ASN A 53 -4.52 9.76 -5.89
CA ASN A 53 -3.16 9.95 -5.42
C ASN A 53 -2.12 9.14 -6.24
N PRO A 54 -1.96 9.44 -7.54
CA PRO A 54 -1.09 8.65 -8.43
C PRO A 54 0.38 8.64 -7.99
N GLN A 55 0.87 9.70 -7.34
CA GLN A 55 2.25 9.76 -6.85
C GLN A 55 2.54 8.75 -5.73
N LEU A 56 1.55 8.49 -4.87
CA LEU A 56 1.67 7.48 -3.82
C LEU A 56 1.77 6.10 -4.46
N VAL A 57 0.88 5.80 -5.41
CA VAL A 57 0.89 4.54 -6.16
C VAL A 57 2.21 4.32 -6.89
N ILE A 58 2.72 5.33 -7.61
CA ILE A 58 4.01 5.24 -8.32
C ILE A 58 5.15 4.88 -7.34
N LYS A 59 5.21 5.54 -6.18
CA LYS A 59 6.22 5.28 -5.16
C LYS A 59 6.11 3.87 -4.59
N THR A 60 4.89 3.42 -4.26
CA THR A 60 4.64 2.08 -3.72
C THR A 60 4.97 0.99 -4.74
N MET A 61 4.59 1.17 -6.00
CA MET A 61 4.94 0.23 -7.08
C MET A 61 6.45 0.19 -7.34
N HIS A 62 7.14 1.33 -7.31
CA HIS A 62 8.60 1.36 -7.42
C HIS A 62 9.27 0.65 -6.21
N LEU A 63 8.72 0.83 -5.01
CA LEU A 63 9.21 0.19 -3.79
C LEU A 63 9.12 -1.34 -3.84
N LYS A 64 8.03 -1.90 -4.39
CA LYS A 64 7.86 -3.36 -4.60
C LYS A 64 9.10 -3.98 -5.24
N TYR A 65 9.61 -3.38 -6.32
CA TYR A 65 10.80 -3.88 -7.03
C TYR A 65 12.11 -3.59 -6.30
N LYS A 66 12.20 -2.50 -5.53
CA LYS A 66 13.37 -2.23 -4.67
C LYS A 66 13.47 -3.23 -3.51
N LYS A 67 12.35 -3.60 -2.88
CA LYS A 67 12.31 -4.64 -1.83
C LYS A 67 12.66 -6.02 -2.39
N LYS A 68 12.13 -6.41 -3.57
CA LYS A 68 12.51 -7.68 -4.23
C LYS A 68 14.00 -7.83 -4.53
N ARG A 69 14.75 -6.72 -4.67
CA ARG A 69 16.21 -6.74 -4.85
C ARG A 69 17.01 -6.94 -3.56
N ARG A 70 16.41 -6.77 -2.38
CA ARG A 70 17.08 -6.93 -1.07
C ARG A 70 17.04 -8.36 -0.53
N CYS A 71 16.15 -9.20 -1.05
CA CYS A 71 16.02 -10.62 -0.65
C CYS A 71 16.65 -11.61 -1.65
N LYS A 72 17.36 -11.11 -2.67
CA LYS A 72 18.23 -11.90 -3.55
C LYS A 72 19.68 -11.70 -3.12
#